data_AF-A0ABD7FC19-F1
#
_entry.id   AF-A0ABD7FC19-F1
#
_cell.length_a   1.000
_cell.length_b   1.000
_cell.length_c   1.000
_cell.angle_alpha   90.00
_cell.angle_beta   90.00
_cell.angle_gamma   90.00
#
_symmetry.space_group_name_H-M   'P 1'
#
loop_
_entity.id
_entity.type
_entity.pdbx_description
1 polymer ?
#
loop_
_entity_poly.entity_id
_entity_poly.type
_entity_poly.pdbx_seq_one_letter_code
_entity_poly.pdbx_strand_id
1 'polypeptide(L)'
;MTKEQMTERLQELAVILGREADISGSKADLEQRLAEWEEEAAGFDGEETGKEEVGNDASGDGMHSEQGLARVRMLKTAHMPACDAVTGKMLMFARASSVVLVNEATVPALLADGLAEKIRE
;
A
#
# COMPACT_ATOMS: atom_id res chain seq x y z
N MET A 1 32.19 -11.21 2.45
CA MET A 1 31.25 -12.32 2.68
C MET A 1 31.78 -13.59 2.01
N THR A 2 31.77 -14.73 2.69
CA THR A 2 32.16 -16.03 2.13
C THR A 2 30.97 -16.66 1.39
N LYS A 3 31.24 -17.59 0.46
CA LYS A 3 30.18 -18.24 -0.34
C LYS A 3 29.16 -18.93 0.58
N GLU A 4 29.62 -19.55 1.66
CA GLU A 4 28.79 -20.17 2.69
C GLU A 4 27.86 -19.18 3.41
N GLN A 5 28.36 -17.99 3.77
CA GLN A 5 27.53 -16.95 4.39
C GLN A 5 26.48 -16.41 3.42
N MET A 6 26.78 -16.33 2.12
CA MET A 6 25.80 -15.91 1.11
C MET A 6 24.70 -16.96 0.94
N THR A 7 25.06 -18.25 0.92
CA THR A 7 24.09 -19.33 0.79
C THR A 7 23.18 -19.43 2.01
N GLU A 8 23.70 -19.21 3.22
CA GLU A 8 22.91 -19.19 4.45
C GLU A 8 21.87 -18.06 4.40
N ARG A 9 22.29 -16.83 4.07
CA ARG A 9 21.38 -15.68 3.95
C ARG A 9 20.36 -15.83 2.83
N LEU A 10 20.76 -16.35 1.67
CA LEU A 10 19.83 -16.64 0.58
C LEU A 10 18.79 -17.69 0.99
N GLN A 11 19.19 -18.68 1.78
CA GLN A 11 18.26 -19.71 2.24
C GLN A 11 17.24 -19.16 3.25
N GLU A 12 17.67 -18.28 4.16
CA GLU A 12 16.74 -17.56 5.04
C GLU A 12 15.74 -16.70 4.24
N LEU A 13 16.23 -15.93 3.28
CA LEU A 13 15.38 -15.09 2.41
C LEU A 13 14.43 -15.93 1.54
N ALA A 14 14.85 -17.09 1.05
CA ALA A 14 14.00 -18.03 0.34
C ALA A 14 12.82 -18.51 1.19
N VAL A 15 13.06 -18.81 2.47
CA VAL A 15 12.01 -19.21 3.42
C VAL A 15 11.02 -18.07 3.62
N ILE A 16 11.50 -16.84 3.81
CA ILE A 16 10.66 -15.64 3.98
C ILE A 16 9.82 -15.37 2.73
N LEU A 17 10.43 -15.44 1.55
CA LEU A 17 9.79 -15.18 0.25
C LEU A 17 8.96 -16.37 -0.28
N GLY A 18 9.03 -17.53 0.38
CA GLY A 18 8.35 -18.76 -0.03
C GLY A 18 8.86 -19.35 -1.35
N ARG A 19 10.15 -19.19 -1.67
CA ARG A 19 10.79 -19.65 -2.92
C ARG A 19 11.90 -20.65 -2.62
N GLU A 20 12.19 -21.57 -3.55
CA GLU A 20 13.35 -22.45 -3.41
C GLU A 20 14.66 -21.65 -3.66
N ALA A 21 15.53 -21.62 -2.65
CA ALA A 21 16.84 -20.95 -2.76
C ALA A 21 17.73 -21.73 -3.72
N ASP A 22 17.81 -21.28 -4.98
CA ASP A 22 18.79 -21.82 -5.90
C ASP A 22 20.18 -21.25 -5.56
N ILE A 23 20.90 -22.00 -4.73
CA ILE A 23 22.28 -21.75 -4.30
C ILE A 23 23.31 -22.27 -5.31
N SER A 24 22.84 -22.75 -6.48
CA SER A 24 23.67 -23.33 -7.53
C SER A 24 24.22 -22.25 -8.45
N GLY A 25 25.08 -21.39 -7.88
CA GLY A 25 25.60 -20.20 -8.58
C GLY A 25 27.09 -19.93 -8.32
N SER A 26 27.65 -19.04 -9.13
CA SER A 26 28.95 -18.41 -8.85
C SER A 26 28.79 -17.35 -7.76
N LYS A 27 29.88 -16.98 -7.07
CA LYS A 27 29.83 -16.02 -5.96
C LYS A 27 29.12 -14.70 -6.34
N ALA A 28 29.41 -14.16 -7.53
CA ALA A 28 28.78 -12.94 -8.03
C ALA A 28 27.27 -13.09 -8.28
N ASP A 29 26.83 -14.28 -8.70
CA ASP A 29 25.42 -14.59 -8.94
C ASP A 29 24.64 -14.63 -7.60
N LEU A 30 25.24 -15.24 -6.57
CA LEU A 30 24.71 -15.25 -5.22
C LEU A 30 24.67 -13.83 -4.61
N GLU A 31 25.70 -13.01 -4.83
CA GLU A 31 25.74 -11.61 -4.32
C GLU A 31 24.64 -10.76 -4.94
N GLN A 32 24.42 -10.88 -6.26
CA GLN A 32 23.36 -10.13 -6.94
C GLN A 32 21.99 -10.58 -6.44
N ARG A 33 21.74 -11.90 -6.41
CA ARG A 33 20.48 -12.45 -5.94
C ARG A 33 20.22 -12.12 -4.47
N LEU A 34 21.26 -12.12 -3.63
CA LEU A 34 21.15 -11.73 -2.23
C LEU A 34 20.72 -10.27 -2.10
N ALA A 35 21.32 -9.35 -2.86
CA ALA A 35 20.93 -7.94 -2.84
C ALA A 35 19.49 -7.73 -3.34
N GLU A 36 19.09 -8.43 -4.40
CA GLU A 36 17.71 -8.39 -4.93
C GLU A 36 16.70 -8.94 -3.91
N TRP A 37 17.03 -10.04 -3.24
CA TRP A 37 16.14 -10.69 -2.28
C TRP A 37 16.10 -9.98 -0.93
N GLU A 38 17.19 -9.34 -0.51
CA GLU A 38 17.22 -8.52 0.70
C GLU A 38 16.30 -7.30 0.51
N GLU A 39 16.27 -6.67 -0.67
CA GLU A 39 15.30 -5.62 -0.99
C GLU A 39 13.86 -6.16 -1.05
N GLU A 40 13.64 -7.31 -1.69
CA GLU A 40 12.30 -7.91 -1.80
C GLU A 40 11.77 -8.39 -0.43
N ALA A 41 12.62 -8.96 0.41
CA ALA A 41 12.28 -9.39 1.76
C ALA A 41 12.15 -8.22 2.73
N ALA A 42 12.95 -7.15 2.61
CA ALA A 42 12.72 -5.92 3.37
C ALA A 42 11.39 -5.25 3.00
N GLY A 43 10.93 -5.41 1.75
CA GLY A 43 9.59 -5.03 1.33
C GLY A 43 8.48 -5.97 1.84
N PHE A 44 8.82 -7.22 2.15
CA PHE A 44 7.90 -8.22 2.70
C PHE A 44 7.83 -8.18 4.24
N ASP A 45 8.90 -7.73 4.91
CA ASP A 45 8.99 -7.43 6.34
C ASP A 45 8.27 -6.11 6.72
N GLY A 46 7.23 -5.77 5.96
CA GLY A 46 6.36 -4.62 6.19
C GLY A 46 5.27 -4.86 7.22
N GLU A 47 5.29 -5.94 8.02
CA GLU A 47 4.23 -6.18 9.01
C GLU A 47 4.62 -6.68 10.42
N GLU A 48 5.88 -6.93 10.83
CA GLU A 48 6.07 -7.34 12.26
C GLU A 48 7.36 -6.99 13.02
N THR A 49 8.09 -5.90 12.76
CA THR A 49 8.94 -5.35 13.85
C THR A 49 8.98 -3.84 13.83
N GLY A 50 8.23 -3.27 14.76
CA GLY A 50 8.22 -1.84 15.02
C GLY A 50 9.58 -1.28 15.46
N LYS A 51 9.64 0.05 15.33
CA LYS A 51 10.75 0.97 15.63
C LYS A 51 11.70 1.04 14.43
N GLU A 52 11.65 2.10 13.62
CA GLU A 52 12.07 3.44 14.06
C GLU A 52 11.19 4.59 13.52
N GLU A 53 10.92 5.49 14.45
CA GLU A 53 10.52 6.88 14.34
C GLU A 53 10.89 7.67 13.05
N VAL A 54 9.92 7.84 12.15
CA VAL A 54 9.63 9.14 11.51
C VAL A 54 8.14 9.44 11.68
N GLY A 55 7.72 9.45 12.94
CA GLY A 55 6.39 9.88 13.36
C GLY A 55 6.38 11.38 13.66
N ASN A 56 6.59 12.20 12.64
CA ASN A 56 6.22 13.61 12.70
C ASN A 56 5.60 14.03 11.36
N ASP A 57 4.50 13.40 11.01
CA ASP A 57 3.34 14.16 10.55
C ASP A 57 2.23 13.95 11.57
N ALA A 58 2.08 14.94 12.44
CA ALA A 58 0.92 15.05 13.31
C ALA A 58 -0.32 15.33 12.45
N SER A 59 -0.84 14.30 11.81
CA SER A 59 -2.26 14.21 11.48
C SER A 59 -2.86 13.20 12.44
N GLY A 60 -2.95 13.63 13.69
CA GLY A 60 -3.68 12.91 14.72
C GLY A 60 -5.09 12.62 14.25
N ASP A 61 -5.46 11.36 14.41
CA ASP A 61 -6.70 10.97 15.08
C ASP A 61 -7.93 11.80 14.70
N GLY A 62 -8.54 11.38 13.60
CA GLY A 62 -9.91 11.73 13.23
C GLY A 62 -10.72 10.48 12.96
N MET A 63 -10.48 9.40 13.68
CA MET A 63 -11.27 8.17 13.64
C MET A 63 -12.63 8.36 14.34
N HIS A 64 -13.27 9.52 14.19
CA HIS A 64 -14.64 9.76 14.65
C HIS A 64 -15.29 10.82 13.78
N SER A 65 -15.82 10.40 12.63
CA SER A 65 -17.16 10.78 12.21
C SER A 65 -17.51 10.09 10.88
N GLU A 66 -18.36 9.06 10.96
CA GLU A 66 -19.32 8.78 9.88
C GLU A 66 -20.22 10.02 9.60
N GLN A 67 -20.15 11.04 10.47
CA GLN A 67 -20.76 12.36 10.34
C GLN A 67 -19.88 13.30 9.49
N GLY A 68 -19.91 13.16 8.17
CA GLY A 68 -19.22 14.07 7.25
C GLY A 68 -18.62 13.43 6.01
N LEU A 69 -18.89 12.14 5.79
CA LEU A 69 -18.61 11.48 4.52
C LEU A 69 -19.84 11.56 3.63
N ALA A 70 -19.67 12.10 2.43
CA ALA A 70 -20.70 12.12 1.42
C ALA A 70 -20.46 11.03 0.37
N ARG A 71 -21.57 10.40 0.00
CA ARG A 71 -21.60 9.36 -1.02
C ARG A 71 -21.61 9.99 -2.40
N VAL A 72 -20.59 9.68 -3.20
CA VAL A 72 -20.44 10.17 -4.56
C VAL A 72 -20.21 9.00 -5.52
N ARG A 73 -20.74 9.11 -6.74
CA ARG A 73 -20.39 8.22 -7.85
C ARG A 73 -19.26 8.86 -8.63
N MET A 74 -18.13 8.18 -8.71
CA MET A 74 -17.03 8.64 -9.54
C MET A 74 -17.40 8.52 -11.02
N LEU A 75 -17.12 9.56 -11.80
CA LEU A 75 -17.23 9.56 -13.26
C LEU A 75 -15.91 9.19 -13.92
N LYS A 76 -14.79 9.54 -13.26
CA LYS A 76 -13.43 9.28 -13.70
C LYS A 76 -12.63 8.63 -12.58
N THR A 77 -11.54 7.96 -12.94
CA THR A 77 -10.60 7.43 -11.95
C THR A 77 -9.74 8.56 -11.42
N ALA A 78 -9.70 8.74 -10.11
CA ALA A 78 -8.89 9.76 -9.44
C ALA A 78 -8.05 9.13 -8.32
N HIS A 79 -6.81 9.60 -8.16
CA HIS A 79 -5.92 9.18 -7.08
C HIS A 79 -6.20 10.06 -5.86
N MET A 80 -6.99 9.54 -4.94
CA MET A 80 -7.45 10.26 -3.76
C MET A 80 -7.91 9.29 -2.67
N PRO A 81 -7.80 9.68 -1.40
CA PRO A 81 -8.37 8.90 -0.31
C PRO A 81 -9.90 8.89 -0.43
N ALA A 82 -10.47 7.70 -0.55
CA ALA A 82 -11.90 7.47 -0.59
C ALA A 82 -12.23 6.18 0.17
N CYS A 83 -13.44 6.04 0.68
CA CYS A 83 -13.89 4.80 1.29
C CYS A 83 -14.92 4.11 0.38
N ASP A 84 -14.76 2.83 0.10
CA ASP A 84 -15.67 2.09 -0.75
C ASP A 84 -17.04 1.97 -0.07
N ALA A 85 -18.12 2.40 -0.74
CA ALA A 85 -19.44 2.45 -0.11
C ALA A 85 -20.14 1.08 0.00
N VAL A 86 -19.52 0.00 -0.51
CA VAL A 86 -20.05 -1.37 -0.44
C VAL A 86 -19.31 -2.17 0.62
N THR A 87 -17.98 -2.06 0.64
CA THR A 87 -17.09 -2.85 1.50
C THR A 87 -16.59 -2.09 2.72
N GLY A 88 -16.75 -0.76 2.76
CA GLY A 88 -16.24 0.11 3.82
C GLY A 88 -14.70 0.20 3.85
N LYS A 89 -14.01 -0.30 2.82
CA LYS A 89 -12.56 -0.29 2.75
C LYS A 89 -12.04 1.06 2.29
N MET A 90 -10.94 1.51 2.90
CA MET A 90 -10.21 2.67 2.40
C MET A 90 -9.51 2.34 1.08
N LEU A 91 -9.67 3.22 0.11
CA LEU A 91 -9.13 3.16 -1.24
C LEU A 91 -8.19 4.35 -1.45
N MET A 92 -7.04 4.08 -2.05
CA MET A 92 -6.09 5.10 -2.52
C MET A 92 -6.50 5.68 -3.89
N PHE A 93 -7.37 4.96 -4.62
CA PHE A 93 -7.87 5.36 -5.93
C PHE A 93 -9.37 5.12 -6.01
N ALA A 94 -10.11 6.17 -6.33
CA ALA A 94 -11.54 6.11 -6.57
C ALA A 94 -11.75 5.82 -8.06
N ARG A 95 -12.21 4.61 -8.40
CA ARG A 95 -12.37 4.16 -9.80
C ARG A 95 -13.60 4.78 -10.45
N ALA A 96 -13.53 5.06 -11.75
CA ALA A 96 -14.69 5.48 -12.53
C ALA A 96 -15.87 4.50 -12.38
N SER A 97 -17.08 5.03 -12.30
CA SER A 97 -18.35 4.33 -12.04
C SER A 97 -18.50 3.68 -10.65
N SER A 98 -17.50 3.78 -9.77
CA SER A 98 -17.62 3.28 -8.39
C SER A 98 -18.30 4.29 -7.48
N VAL A 99 -19.05 3.78 -6.50
CA VAL A 99 -19.66 4.59 -5.45
C VAL A 99 -18.74 4.58 -4.23
N VAL A 100 -18.26 5.75 -3.86
CA VAL A 100 -17.33 5.93 -2.75
C VAL A 100 -17.83 7.01 -1.80
N LEU A 101 -17.41 6.91 -0.56
CA LEU A 101 -17.59 7.86 0.52
C LEU A 101 -16.33 8.72 0.57
N VAL A 102 -16.49 10.03 0.38
CA VAL A 102 -15.41 11.01 0.44
C VAL A 102 -15.78 12.08 1.46
N ASN A 103 -14.79 12.81 1.97
CA ASN A 103 -15.06 13.93 2.86
C ASN A 103 -15.97 14.97 2.15
N GLU A 104 -17.01 15.45 2.84
CA GLU A 104 -17.92 16.46 2.32
C GLU A 104 -17.21 17.73 1.84
N ALA A 105 -16.07 18.07 2.44
CA ALA A 105 -15.23 19.19 2.02
C ALA A 105 -14.65 19.01 0.60
N THR A 106 -14.39 17.78 0.15
CA THR A 106 -13.83 17.48 -1.17
C THR A 106 -14.89 17.31 -2.26
N VAL A 107 -16.14 17.00 -1.89
CA VAL A 107 -17.28 16.87 -2.82
C VAL A 107 -17.44 18.06 -3.78
N PRO A 108 -17.44 19.33 -3.33
CA PRO A 108 -17.58 20.46 -4.26
C PRO A 108 -16.44 20.53 -5.28
N ALA A 109 -15.21 20.17 -4.89
CA ALA A 109 -14.07 20.13 -5.80
C ALA A 109 -14.24 19.04 -6.86
N LEU A 110 -14.70 17.85 -6.44
CA LEU A 110 -14.96 16.73 -7.36
C LEU A 110 -16.07 17.03 -8.35
N LEU A 111 -17.13 17.71 -7.90
CA LEU A 111 -18.23 18.15 -8.75
C LEU A 111 -17.77 19.23 -9.73
N ALA A 112 -16.99 20.20 -9.26
CA ALA A 112 -16.47 21.29 -10.09
C ALA A 112 -15.55 20.79 -11.21
N ASP A 113 -14.72 19.78 -10.92
CA ASP A 113 -13.82 19.17 -11.91
C ASP A 113 -14.51 18.09 -12.79
N GLY A 114 -15.77 17.75 -12.47
CA GLY A 114 -16.50 16.69 -13.17
C GLY A 114 -15.90 15.30 -12.96
N LEU A 115 -15.25 15.08 -11.81
CA LEU A 115 -14.66 13.81 -11.41
C LEU A 115 -15.68 12.88 -10.77
N ALA A 116 -16.67 13.42 -10.08
CA ALA A 116 -17.72 12.67 -9.41
C ALA A 116 -19.05 13.42 -9.41
N GLU A 117 -20.13 12.69 -9.16
CA GLU A 117 -21.47 13.21 -8.96
C GLU A 117 -22.02 12.82 -7.58
N LYS A 118 -22.77 13.71 -6.94
CA LYS A 118 -23.36 13.45 -5.64
C LYS A 118 -24.57 12.53 -5.80
N ILE A 119 -24.58 11.39 -5.10
CA ILE A 119 -25.74 10.51 -5.05
C ILE A 119 -26.62 11.00 -3.89
N ARG A 120 -27.85 11.44 -4.19
CA ARG A 120 -28.87 11.64 -3.16
C ARG A 120 -29.56 10.30 -2.92
N GLU A 121 -29.57 9.84 -1.67
CA GLU A 121 -30.53 8.82 -1.21
C GLU A 121 -31.95 9.41 -1.19
#